data_AF-A0A7C6DSD4-F1
#
_entry.id   AF-A0A7C6DSD4-F1
#
_cell.length_a   1.000
_cell.length_b   1.000
_cell.length_c   1.000
_cell.angle_alpha   90.00
_cell.angle_beta   90.00
_cell.angle_gamma   90.00
#
_symmetry.space_group_name_H-M   'P 1'
#
loop_
_entity.id
_entity.type
_entity.pdbx_description
1 polymer ?
#
loop_
_entity_poly.entity_id
_entity_poly.type
_entity_poly.pdbx_seq_one_letter_code
_entity_poly.pdbx_strand_id
1 'polypeptide(L)'
;MSFFKEVNSFIDYATNYVKTDKKLLDLIKQCKSVLSITFPIKRDNREIETIYGWRAQHSFHKLPTKGGIRISEDVNLDEVMALSALMSYKCAIMDIPFGGAKGGIKINPKKYSLNELEKIIRRYTFELYRKNFIGPA
;
A
#
# COMPACT_ATOMS: atom_id res chain seq x y z
N MET A 1 -16.20 9.29 -6.25
CA MET A 1 -15.17 9.97 -5.44
C MET A 1 -13.98 9.01 -5.34
N SER A 2 -12.72 9.48 -5.32
CA SER A 2 -11.59 8.55 -5.10
C SER A 2 -11.66 8.00 -3.67
N PHE A 3 -11.23 6.76 -3.47
CA PHE A 3 -11.28 6.11 -2.16
C PHE A 3 -10.32 6.81 -1.18
N PHE A 4 -9.17 7.30 -1.66
CA PHE A 4 -8.26 8.07 -0.81
C PHE A 4 -8.88 9.38 -0.33
N LYS A 5 -9.62 10.08 -1.20
CA LYS A 5 -10.35 11.29 -0.84
C LYS A 5 -11.45 11.01 0.20
N GLU A 6 -12.14 9.89 0.08
CA GLU A 6 -13.14 9.44 1.05
C GLU A 6 -12.53 9.18 2.43
N VAL A 7 -11.43 8.45 2.51
CA VAL A 7 -10.71 8.23 3.79
C VAL A 7 -10.28 9.56 4.43
N ASN A 8 -9.79 10.51 3.63
CA ASN A 8 -9.41 11.83 4.13
C ASN A 8 -10.59 12.63 4.68
N SER A 9 -11.79 12.46 4.13
CA SER A 9 -13.00 13.13 4.62
C SER A 9 -13.38 12.70 6.04
N PHE A 10 -13.11 11.45 6.43
CA PHE A 10 -13.32 11.00 7.80
C PHE A 10 -12.37 11.68 8.79
N ILE A 11 -11.13 11.95 8.37
CA ILE A 11 -10.18 12.71 9.17
C ILE A 11 -10.61 14.16 9.29
N ASP A 12 -11.02 14.79 8.18
CA ASP A 12 -11.54 16.16 8.22
C ASP A 12 -12.74 16.26 9.18
N TYR A 13 -13.65 15.28 9.18
CA TYR A 13 -14.75 15.22 10.13
C TYR A 13 -14.28 15.12 11.60
N ALA A 14 -13.32 14.23 11.89
CA ALA A 14 -12.78 14.03 13.23
C ALA A 14 -12.09 15.28 13.78
N THR A 15 -11.52 16.14 12.93
CA THR A 15 -10.84 17.37 13.38
C THR A 15 -11.77 18.39 14.02
N ASN A 16 -13.08 18.29 13.82
CA ASN A 16 -14.05 19.13 14.53
C ASN A 16 -14.06 18.88 16.05
N TYR A 17 -13.54 17.74 16.50
CA TYR A 17 -13.50 17.34 17.91
C TYR A 17 -12.14 17.58 18.58
N VAL A 18 -11.11 18.01 17.83
CA VAL A 18 -9.74 18.10 18.33
C VAL A 18 -9.09 19.41 17.89
N LYS A 19 -8.47 20.13 18.83
CA LYS A 19 -7.68 21.33 18.49
C LYS A 19 -6.34 20.92 17.91
N THR A 20 -6.19 21.02 16.59
CA THR A 20 -4.96 20.67 15.88
C THR A 20 -4.64 21.71 14.80
N ASP A 21 -3.35 21.96 14.55
CA ASP A 21 -2.92 22.81 13.43
C ASP A 21 -3.34 22.19 12.09
N LYS A 22 -4.03 22.98 11.26
CA LYS A 22 -4.47 22.59 9.91
C LYS A 22 -3.30 22.14 9.04
N LYS A 23 -2.13 22.79 9.14
CA LYS A 23 -0.94 22.41 8.35
C LYS A 23 -0.44 21.02 8.74
N LEU A 24 -0.47 20.71 10.03
CA LEU A 24 -0.10 19.38 10.52
C LEU A 24 -1.10 18.32 10.04
N LEU A 25 -2.40 18.62 10.06
CA LEU A 25 -3.44 17.72 9.55
C LEU A 25 -3.29 17.42 8.07
N ASP A 26 -3.00 18.45 7.26
CA ASP A 26 -2.76 18.27 5.83
C ASP A 26 -1.52 17.39 5.59
N LEU A 27 -0.48 17.50 6.41
CA LEU A 27 0.68 16.60 6.36
C LEU A 27 0.35 15.16 6.79
N ILE A 28 -0.52 14.97 7.79
CA ILE A 28 -0.92 13.64 8.29
C ILE A 28 -1.74 12.89 7.24
N LYS A 29 -2.62 13.59 6.51
CA LYS A 29 -3.49 12.99 5.49
C LYS A 29 -2.74 12.46 4.26
N GLN A 30 -1.53 12.94 3.99
CA GLN A 30 -0.76 12.57 2.80
C GLN A 30 0.12 11.35 3.03
N CYS A 31 0.16 10.45 2.05
CA CYS A 31 1.14 9.36 2.04
C CYS A 31 2.55 9.93 1.89
N LYS A 32 3.49 9.52 2.76
CA LYS A 32 4.88 10.00 2.68
C LYS A 32 5.66 9.39 1.52
N SER A 33 5.35 8.16 1.12
CA SER A 33 6.04 7.51 0.02
C SER A 33 5.13 6.51 -0.70
N VAL A 34 5.27 6.45 -2.02
CA VAL A 34 4.53 5.54 -2.89
C VAL A 34 5.49 5.01 -3.93
N LEU A 35 5.55 3.69 -4.06
CA LEU A 35 6.30 3.00 -5.10
C LEU A 35 5.33 2.33 -6.07
N SER A 36 5.42 2.70 -7.34
CA SER A 36 4.83 1.95 -8.46
C SER A 36 5.89 1.02 -9.04
N ILE A 37 5.53 -0.25 -9.23
CA ILE A 37 6.44 -1.29 -9.73
C ILE A 37 5.79 -1.92 -10.95
N THR A 38 6.58 -2.05 -12.00
CA THR A 38 6.22 -2.78 -13.21
C THR A 38 7.33 -3.78 -13.50
N PHE A 39 6.99 -5.05 -13.66
CA PHE A 39 7.97 -6.10 -13.94
C PHE A 39 7.39 -7.20 -14.85
N PRO A 40 8.19 -7.77 -15.75
CA PRO A 40 7.74 -8.87 -16.57
C PRO A 40 7.82 -10.21 -15.81
N ILE A 41 6.94 -11.13 -16.17
CA ILE A 41 7.06 -12.56 -15.84
C ILE A 41 7.02 -13.38 -17.12
N LYS A 42 7.70 -14.53 -17.11
CA LYS A 42 7.49 -15.57 -18.11
C LYS A 42 6.46 -16.56 -17.58
N ARG A 43 5.30 -16.59 -18.23
CA ARG A 43 4.20 -17.49 -17.95
C ARG A 43 4.57 -18.94 -18.28
N ASP A 44 3.78 -19.88 -17.77
CA ASP A 44 4.00 -21.31 -18.01
C ASP A 44 3.76 -21.68 -19.49
N ASN A 45 2.89 -20.94 -20.19
CA ASN A 45 2.69 -21.02 -21.65
C ASN A 45 3.80 -20.36 -22.48
N ARG A 46 4.89 -19.90 -21.84
CA ARG A 46 6.04 -19.18 -22.42
C ARG A 46 5.80 -17.74 -22.87
N GLU A 47 4.58 -17.22 -22.73
CA GLU A 47 4.30 -15.81 -23.00
C GLU A 47 4.96 -14.92 -21.94
N ILE A 48 5.31 -13.69 -22.32
CA ILE A 48 5.80 -12.67 -21.41
C ILE A 48 4.64 -11.75 -21.08
N GLU A 49 4.35 -11.62 -19.79
CA GLU A 49 3.31 -10.74 -19.29
C GLU A 49 3.91 -9.68 -18.36
N THR A 50 3.47 -8.43 -18.52
CA THR A 50 3.84 -7.33 -17.65
C THR A 50 2.89 -7.25 -16.46
N ILE A 51 3.44 -7.32 -15.25
CA ILE A 51 2.70 -7.22 -14.00
C ILE A 51 2.89 -5.82 -13.41
N TYR A 52 1.80 -5.27 -12.88
CA TYR A 52 1.77 -3.97 -12.20
C TYR A 52 1.51 -4.17 -10.70
N GLY A 53 2.21 -3.41 -9.87
CA GLY A 53 1.99 -3.40 -8.43
C GLY A 53 2.39 -2.07 -7.80
N TRP A 54 1.93 -1.88 -6.57
CA TRP A 54 2.19 -0.67 -5.79
C TRP A 54 2.51 -1.00 -4.33
N ARG A 55 3.22 -0.11 -3.66
CA ARG A 55 3.36 -0.08 -2.21
C ARG A 55 3.32 1.37 -1.74
N ALA A 56 2.34 1.72 -0.90
CA ALA A 56 2.27 3.01 -0.23
C ALA A 56 2.71 2.86 1.23
N GLN A 57 3.49 3.82 1.70
CA GLN A 57 3.86 4.04 3.10
C GLN A 57 3.27 5.38 3.51
N HIS A 58 2.22 5.32 4.32
CA HIS A 58 1.44 6.49 4.68
C HIS A 58 2.17 7.38 5.67
N SER A 59 2.76 6.79 6.72
CA SER A 59 3.40 7.53 7.79
C SER A 59 4.61 6.79 8.35
N PHE A 60 5.63 7.56 8.75
CA PHE A 60 6.86 7.09 9.42
C PHE A 60 6.96 7.53 10.88
N HIS A 61 5.87 8.07 11.45
CA HIS A 61 5.86 8.53 12.85
C HIS A 61 6.21 7.40 13.85
N LYS A 62 5.99 6.14 13.45
CA LYS A 62 6.52 4.94 14.09
C LYS A 62 7.05 4.00 12.99
N LEU A 63 8.16 3.34 13.25
CA LEU A 63 8.78 2.37 12.35
C LEU A 63 8.80 0.98 13.02
N PRO A 64 8.74 -0.11 12.23
CA PRO A 64 8.57 -0.15 10.77
C PRO A 64 7.16 0.24 10.33
N THR A 65 6.97 0.40 9.01
CA THR A 65 5.61 0.53 8.44
C THR A 65 4.94 -0.84 8.31
N LYS A 66 3.66 -0.94 8.68
CA LYS A 66 2.89 -2.18 8.69
C LYS A 66 1.71 -2.12 7.73
N GLY A 67 1.58 -3.16 6.91
CA GLY A 67 0.55 -3.23 5.89
C GLY A 67 0.57 -4.52 5.10
N GLY A 68 -0.58 -5.13 4.86
CA GLY A 68 -0.72 -6.32 4.00
C GLY A 68 -0.50 -6.01 2.51
N ILE A 69 -0.49 -7.05 1.70
CA ILE A 69 -0.44 -6.99 0.23
C ILE A 69 -1.76 -7.56 -0.31
N ARG A 70 -2.45 -6.81 -1.18
CA ARG A 70 -3.67 -7.27 -1.86
C ARG A 70 -3.32 -7.77 -3.25
N ILE A 71 -3.86 -8.92 -3.64
CA ILE A 71 -3.72 -9.46 -5.01
C ILE A 71 -5.13 -9.51 -5.61
N SER A 72 -5.41 -8.60 -6.55
CA SER A 72 -6.73 -8.48 -7.19
C SER A 72 -6.60 -7.65 -8.47
N GLU A 73 -7.48 -7.89 -9.44
CA GLU A 73 -7.53 -7.14 -10.70
C GLU A 73 -8.00 -5.68 -10.52
N ASP A 74 -8.68 -5.38 -9.41
CA ASP A 74 -9.20 -4.05 -9.07
C ASP A 74 -8.14 -3.14 -8.43
N VAL A 75 -7.00 -3.71 -8.03
CA VAL A 75 -5.94 -2.98 -7.34
C VAL A 75 -5.48 -1.80 -8.20
N ASN A 76 -5.44 -0.63 -7.59
CA ASN A 76 -4.95 0.59 -8.19
C ASN A 76 -4.24 1.47 -7.14
N LEU A 77 -3.55 2.50 -7.60
CA LEU A 77 -2.76 3.39 -6.74
C LEU A 77 -3.62 4.07 -5.66
N ASP A 78 -4.78 4.61 -6.05
CA ASP A 78 -5.67 5.34 -5.15
C ASP A 78 -6.15 4.46 -3.99
N GLU A 79 -6.53 3.22 -4.29
CA GLU A 79 -6.91 2.24 -3.27
C GLU A 79 -5.77 1.91 -2.31
N VAL A 80 -4.56 1.69 -2.84
CA VAL A 80 -3.39 1.35 -2.02
C VAL A 80 -3.02 2.51 -1.08
N MET A 81 -3.13 3.75 -1.54
CA MET A 81 -2.95 4.93 -0.70
C MET A 81 -4.02 5.02 0.41
N ALA A 82 -5.30 4.88 0.07
CA ALA A 82 -6.42 4.85 1.02
C ALA A 82 -6.24 3.82 2.12
N LEU A 83 -5.94 2.58 1.74
CA LEU A 83 -5.73 1.49 2.69
C LEU A 83 -4.48 1.68 3.55
N SER A 84 -3.42 2.31 3.02
CA SER A 84 -2.22 2.63 3.81
C SER A 84 -2.49 3.70 4.88
N ALA A 85 -3.35 4.67 4.58
CA ALA A 85 -3.82 5.67 5.55
C ALA A 85 -4.63 5.01 6.67
N LEU A 86 -5.61 4.18 6.31
CA LEU A 86 -6.39 3.39 7.27
C LEU A 86 -5.51 2.52 8.16
N MET A 87 -4.40 1.96 7.66
CA MET A 87 -3.45 1.23 8.49
C MET A 87 -2.77 2.10 9.54
N SER A 88 -2.46 3.37 9.24
CA SER A 88 -1.87 4.29 10.23
C SER A 88 -2.88 4.60 11.33
N TYR A 89 -4.11 4.95 10.96
CA TYR A 89 -5.15 5.29 11.92
C TYR A 89 -5.54 4.09 12.78
N LYS A 90 -5.69 2.91 12.17
CA LYS A 90 -5.95 1.66 12.90
C LYS A 90 -4.86 1.33 13.91
N CYS A 91 -3.58 1.47 13.53
CA CYS A 91 -2.47 1.23 14.45
C CYS A 91 -2.48 2.25 15.61
N ALA A 92 -2.76 3.52 15.33
CA ALA A 92 -2.88 4.54 16.37
C ALA A 92 -4.03 4.29 17.34
N ILE A 93 -5.22 3.91 16.84
CA ILE A 93 -6.40 3.59 17.67
C ILE A 93 -6.16 2.42 18.61
N MET A 94 -5.37 1.43 18.17
CA MET A 94 -5.10 0.21 18.92
C MET A 94 -3.77 0.28 19.71
N ASP A 95 -3.12 1.44 19.78
CA ASP A 95 -1.79 1.64 20.39
C ASP A 95 -0.69 0.70 19.87
N ILE A 96 -0.79 0.28 18.60
CA ILE A 96 0.20 -0.56 17.95
C ILE A 96 1.33 0.32 17.39
N PRO A 97 2.62 0.02 17.66
CA PRO A 97 3.71 0.93 17.37
C PRO A 97 4.20 0.89 15.90
N PHE A 98 3.30 1.06 14.93
CA PHE A 98 3.65 1.05 13.50
C PHE A 98 3.05 2.21 12.72
N GLY A 99 3.80 2.71 11.75
CA GLY A 99 3.26 3.53 10.67
C GLY A 99 2.44 2.69 9.69
N GLY A 100 1.45 3.27 9.01
CA GLY A 100 0.64 2.52 8.05
C GLY A 100 1.32 2.34 6.70
N ALA A 101 1.17 1.16 6.12
CA ALA A 101 1.52 0.87 4.74
C ALA A 101 0.45 -0.01 4.09
N LYS A 102 0.49 -0.16 2.77
CA LYS A 102 -0.28 -1.18 2.04
C LYS A 102 0.42 -1.48 0.72
N GLY A 103 0.38 -2.74 0.29
CA GLY A 103 0.83 -3.17 -1.03
C GLY A 103 -0.32 -3.71 -1.87
N GLY A 104 -0.14 -3.72 -3.18
CA GLY A 104 -1.10 -4.24 -4.14
C GLY A 104 -0.40 -4.80 -5.38
N ILE A 105 -0.90 -5.92 -5.92
CA ILE A 105 -0.50 -6.51 -7.21
C ILE A 105 -1.76 -6.65 -8.06
N LYS A 106 -1.74 -6.07 -9.27
CA LYS A 106 -2.90 -5.99 -10.16
C LYS A 106 -3.02 -7.22 -11.05
N ILE A 107 -3.49 -8.31 -10.47
CA ILE A 107 -3.75 -9.56 -11.18
C ILE A 107 -4.98 -10.26 -10.61
N ASN A 108 -5.64 -11.09 -11.43
CA ASN A 108 -6.60 -12.05 -10.93
C ASN A 108 -5.86 -13.36 -10.58
N PRO A 109 -5.66 -13.69 -9.29
CA PRO A 109 -4.83 -14.84 -8.90
C PRO A 109 -5.37 -16.18 -9.41
N LYS A 110 -6.67 -16.26 -9.74
CA LYS A 110 -7.29 -17.48 -10.29
C LYS A 110 -6.86 -17.78 -11.73
N LYS A 111 -6.27 -16.80 -12.44
CA LYS A 111 -5.77 -16.94 -13.82
C LYS A 111 -4.31 -17.39 -13.89
N TYR A 112 -3.68 -17.71 -12.76
CA TYR A 112 -2.27 -18.08 -12.69
C TYR A 112 -2.10 -19.42 -11.99
N SER A 113 -1.09 -20.18 -12.41
CA SER A 113 -0.66 -21.36 -11.67
C SER A 113 0.00 -20.98 -10.35
N LEU A 114 0.13 -21.91 -9.41
CA LEU A 114 0.87 -21.68 -8.17
C LEU A 114 2.33 -21.26 -8.42
N ASN A 115 2.96 -21.83 -9.45
CA ASN A 115 4.33 -21.50 -9.85
C ASN A 115 4.43 -20.07 -10.40
N GLU A 116 3.46 -19.65 -11.23
CA GLU A 116 3.38 -18.27 -11.71
C GLU A 116 3.18 -17.28 -10.57
N LEU A 117 2.26 -17.58 -9.62
CA LEU A 117 2.02 -16.75 -8.45
C LEU A 117 3.26 -16.62 -7.57
N GLU A 118 4.00 -17.70 -7.34
CA GLU A 118 5.26 -17.66 -6.59
C GLU A 118 6.28 -16.75 -7.28
N LYS A 119 6.48 -16.88 -8.60
CA LYS A 119 7.39 -16.01 -9.37
C LYS A 119 6.99 -14.54 -9.24
N ILE A 120 5.70 -14.24 -9.36
CA ILE A 120 5.16 -12.88 -9.21
C ILE A 120 5.47 -12.32 -7.82
N ILE A 121 5.14 -13.07 -6.77
CA ILE A 121 5.32 -12.62 -5.38
C ILE A 121 6.81 -12.44 -5.05
N ARG A 122 7.66 -13.39 -5.45
CA ARG A 122 9.11 -13.26 -5.25
C ARG A 122 9.68 -12.05 -5.98
N ARG A 123 9.27 -11.83 -7.23
CA ARG A 123 9.75 -10.67 -8.00
C ARG A 123 9.26 -9.36 -7.38
N TYR A 124 7.98 -9.26 -7.02
CA TYR A 124 7.44 -8.09 -6.32
C TYR A 124 8.18 -7.82 -5.01
N THR A 125 8.38 -8.82 -4.17
CA THR A 125 9.14 -8.71 -2.92
C THR A 125 10.58 -8.25 -3.16
N PHE A 126 11.24 -8.76 -4.19
CA PHE A 126 12.60 -8.34 -4.55
C PHE A 126 12.66 -6.87 -4.99
N GLU A 127 11.70 -6.40 -5.80
CA GLU A 127 11.62 -4.98 -6.19
C GLU A 127 11.37 -4.08 -4.98
N LEU A 128 10.49 -4.49 -4.05
CA LEU A 128 10.29 -3.77 -2.79
C LEU A 128 11.58 -3.70 -1.97
N TYR A 129 12.29 -4.81 -1.84
CA TYR A 129 13.52 -4.89 -1.05
C TYR A 129 14.59 -3.96 -1.61
N ARG A 130 14.84 -4.02 -2.93
CA ARG A 130 15.82 -3.16 -3.61
C ARG A 130 15.55 -1.67 -3.47
N LYS A 131 14.31 -1.29 -3.18
CA LYS A 131 13.88 0.11 -3.03
C LYS A 131 13.62 0.50 -1.58
N ASN A 132 13.92 -0.36 -0.60
CA ASN A 132 13.68 -0.16 0.83
C ASN A 132 12.19 0.03 1.20
N PHE A 133 11.29 -0.68 0.51
CA PHE A 133 9.85 -0.71 0.82
C PHE A 133 9.40 -1.95 1.60
N ILE A 134 10.33 -2.88 1.88
CA ILE A 134 10.13 -4.05 2.74
C ILE A 134 11.43 -4.36 3.50
N GLY A 135 11.30 -4.61 4.80
CA GLY A 135 12.41 -4.88 5.71
C GLY A 135 11.88 -5.05 7.15
N PRO A 136 12.68 -5.59 8.07
CA PRO A 136 12.30 -5.75 9.47
C PRO A 136 12.23 -4.40 10.23
N ALA A 137 12.99 -3.39 9.78
CA ALA A 137 13.00 -2.02 10.31
C ALA A 137 13.33 -1.04 9.18
#